data_AF-A0A6A4Z001-F1
#
_entry.id   AF-A0A6A4Z001-F1
#
_cell.length_a   1.000
_cell.length_b   1.000
_cell.length_c   1.000
_cell.angle_alpha   90.00
_cell.angle_beta   90.00
_cell.angle_gamma   90.00
#
_symmetry.space_group_name_H-M   'P 1'
#
loop_
_entity.id
_entity.type
_entity.pdbx_description
1 polymer ?
#
loop_
_entity_poly.entity_id
_entity_poly.type
_entity_poly.pdbx_seq_one_letter_code
_entity_poly.pdbx_strand_id
1 'polypeptide(L)'
;MPRPPFSTAASTTEIYMAQPPNFVVPGTEDQVCKLQKAIYGLKQAPRCWYLTLHQFLVGISFEHSMVLLTVYVDDITITGNNNDDIEKACDELKKRFEMTDLGQLKSILGIQVDVKGHVVTMSQQGYVEVLLDKFNM
;
A
#
# COMPACT_ATOMS: atom_id res chain seq x y z
N MET A 1 -13.65 5.48 4.67
CA MET A 1 -12.70 4.86 3.72
C MET A 1 -11.34 4.85 4.39
N PRO A 2 -10.59 3.72 4.35
CA PRO A 2 -9.21 3.71 4.82
C PRO A 2 -8.40 4.74 4.03
N ARG A 3 -7.52 5.50 4.70
CA ARG A 3 -6.68 6.47 3.98
C ARG A 3 -5.65 5.72 3.13
N PRO A 4 -5.48 6.06 1.84
CA PRO A 4 -4.45 5.44 1.02
C PRO A 4 -3.06 5.80 1.56
N PRO A 5 -2.10 4.86 1.54
CA PRO A 5 -0.79 5.01 2.19
C PRO A 5 0.02 6.19 1.65
N PHE A 6 -0.23 6.62 0.41
CA PHE A 6 0.37 7.82 -0.18
C PHE A 6 0.19 9.08 0.67
N SER A 7 -0.94 9.19 1.38
CA SER A 7 -1.27 10.34 2.24
C SER A 7 -0.38 10.45 3.49
N THR A 8 0.51 9.49 3.72
CA THR A 8 1.53 9.52 4.78
C THR A 8 2.90 10.00 4.29
N ALA A 9 3.12 10.00 2.97
CA ALA A 9 4.39 10.39 2.37
C ALA A 9 4.49 11.91 2.21
N ALA A 10 5.57 12.50 2.73
CA ALA A 10 5.89 13.91 2.51
C ALA A 10 6.25 14.14 1.04
N SER A 11 5.76 15.23 0.46
CA SER A 11 6.14 15.58 -0.90
C SER A 11 7.59 16.05 -0.94
N THR A 12 8.40 15.44 -1.82
CA THR A 12 9.80 15.85 -2.07
C THR A 12 9.91 17.03 -3.04
N THR A 13 8.79 17.49 -3.60
CA THR A 13 8.73 18.57 -4.59
C THR A 13 7.53 19.47 -4.30
N GLU A 14 7.67 20.76 -4.59
CA GLU A 14 6.55 21.70 -4.48
C GLU A 14 5.53 21.41 -5.58
N ILE A 15 4.33 20.99 -5.17
CA ILE A 15 3.21 20.73 -6.08
C ILE A 15 2.06 21.62 -5.66
N TYR A 16 1.47 22.28 -6.65
CA TYR A 16 0.28 23.07 -6.49
C TYR A 16 -0.87 22.39 -7.24
N MET A 17 -2.07 22.49 -6.68
CA MET A 17 -3.28 22.02 -7.33
C MET A 17 -4.35 23.10 -7.30
N ALA A 18 -5.29 23.05 -8.25
CA ALA A 18 -6.50 23.86 -8.19
C ALA A 18 -7.25 23.58 -6.89
N GLN A 19 -7.95 24.60 -6.40
CA GLN A 19 -8.80 24.45 -5.21
C GLN A 19 -9.88 23.40 -5.46
N PRO A 20 -10.11 22.47 -4.51
CA PRO A 20 -11.16 21.47 -4.67
C PRO A 20 -12.55 22.13 -4.66
N PRO A 21 -13.53 21.50 -5.33
CA PRO A 21 -14.92 21.96 -5.26
C PRO A 21 -15.37 22.11 -3.79
N ASN A 22 -16.07 23.20 -3.48
CA ASN A 22 -16.52 23.57 -2.13
C ASN A 22 -15.45 24.08 -1.16
N PHE A 23 -14.21 24.28 -1.60
CA PHE A 23 -13.17 24.96 -0.80
C PHE A 23 -12.96 26.42 -1.21
N VAL A 24 -13.39 26.79 -2.43
CA VAL A 24 -13.24 28.15 -2.96
C VAL A 24 -14.12 29.13 -2.18
N VAL A 25 -13.50 30.19 -1.66
CA VAL A 25 -14.18 31.31 -1.02
C VAL A 25 -14.32 32.45 -2.04
N PRO A 26 -15.46 33.18 -2.06
CA PRO A 26 -15.61 34.34 -2.94
C PRO A 26 -14.45 35.33 -2.76
N GLY A 27 -13.78 35.69 -3.87
CA GLY A 27 -12.60 36.57 -3.88
C GLY A 27 -11.25 35.85 -3.77
N THR A 28 -11.22 34.52 -3.66
CA THR A 28 -9.99 33.70 -3.68
C THR A 28 -9.95 32.71 -4.84
N GLU A 29 -10.74 32.91 -5.88
CA GLU A 29 -10.94 31.95 -6.99
C GLU A 29 -9.62 31.60 -7.70
N ASP A 30 -8.71 32.58 -7.85
CA ASP A 30 -7.42 32.41 -8.53
C ASP A 30 -6.33 31.77 -7.64
N GLN A 31 -6.63 31.44 -6.39
CA GLN A 31 -5.67 30.79 -5.49
C GLN A 31 -5.50 29.30 -5.83
N VAL A 32 -4.35 28.77 -5.42
CA VAL A 32 -4.00 27.36 -5.56
C VAL A 32 -3.61 26.76 -4.21
N CYS A 33 -3.84 25.47 -4.04
CA CYS A 33 -3.43 24.75 -2.83
C CYS A 33 -2.02 24.19 -3.01
N LYS A 34 -1.11 24.49 -2.07
CA LYS A 34 0.19 23.81 -1.96
C LYS A 34 0.01 22.46 -1.26
N LEU A 35 0.32 21.37 -1.95
CA LEU A 35 0.24 20.03 -1.39
C LEU A 35 1.37 19.79 -0.39
N GLN A 36 1.00 19.50 0.86
CA GLN A 36 1.94 19.14 1.93
C GLN A 36 2.32 17.65 1.90
N LYS A 37 1.46 16.81 1.31
CA LYS A 37 1.63 15.36 1.23
C LYS A 37 1.31 14.87 -0.17
N ALA A 38 1.89 13.75 -0.56
CA ALA A 38 1.54 13.11 -1.81
C ALA A 38 0.09 12.58 -1.75
N ILE A 39 -0.70 12.85 -2.79
CA ILE A 39 -2.05 12.30 -2.94
C ILE A 39 -2.09 11.31 -4.09
N TYR A 40 -3.08 10.42 -4.08
CA TYR A 40 -3.30 9.47 -5.16
C TYR A 40 -3.47 10.19 -6.50
N GLY A 41 -2.97 9.58 -7.59
CA GLY A 41 -3.03 10.16 -8.94
C GLY A 41 -1.87 11.11 -9.29
N LEU A 42 -1.06 11.53 -8.32
CA LEU A 42 0.19 12.24 -8.63
C LEU A 42 1.23 11.29 -9.21
N LYS A 43 1.92 11.70 -10.28
CA LYS A 43 3.00 10.93 -10.91
C LYS A 43 4.13 10.56 -9.93
N GLN A 44 4.37 11.43 -8.95
CA GLN A 44 5.41 11.29 -7.93
C GLN A 44 4.94 10.56 -6.66
N ALA A 45 3.63 10.30 -6.48
CA ALA A 45 3.13 9.65 -5.27
C ALA A 45 3.74 8.25 -5.03
N PRO A 46 3.87 7.37 -6.04
CA PRO A 46 4.53 6.07 -5.87
C PRO A 46 5.97 6.18 -5.38
N ARG A 47 6.72 7.15 -5.91
CA ARG A 47 8.11 7.38 -5.50
C ARG A 47 8.20 7.90 -4.06
N CYS A 48 7.34 8.85 -3.68
CA CYS A 48 7.32 9.39 -2.33
C CYS A 48 6.95 8.30 -1.30
N TRP A 49 5.98 7.43 -1.66
CA TRP A 49 5.61 6.27 -0.86
C TRP A 49 6.79 5.30 -0.70
N TYR A 50 7.43 4.90 -1.80
CA TYR A 50 8.60 4.02 -1.76
C TYR A 50 9.70 4.56 -0.84
N LEU A 51 10.06 5.84 -0.97
CA LEU A 51 11.11 6.44 -0.13
C LEU A 51 10.72 6.48 1.35
N THR A 52 9.47 6.81 1.65
CA THR A 52 8.94 6.86 3.03
C THR A 52 8.98 5.47 3.67
N LEU A 53 8.52 4.46 2.92
CA LEU A 53 8.52 3.07 3.38
C LEU A 53 9.94 2.54 3.53
N HIS A 54 10.82 2.77 2.54
CA HIS A 54 12.22 2.35 2.58
C HIS A 54 12.95 2.94 3.80
N GLN A 55 12.81 4.25 4.04
CA GLN A 55 13.46 4.90 5.18
C GLN A 55 12.96 4.32 6.52
N PHE A 56 11.68 3.98 6.60
CA PHE A 56 11.13 3.32 7.78
C PHE A 56 11.68 1.89 7.95
N LEU A 57 11.69 1.09 6.89
CA LEU A 57 12.17 -0.30 6.92
C LEU A 57 13.65 -0.41 7.27
N VAL A 58 14.50 0.48 6.76
CA VAL A 58 15.93 0.54 7.12
C VAL A 58 16.13 0.85 8.62
N GLY A 59 15.17 1.53 9.24
CA GLY A 59 15.18 1.80 10.68
C GLY A 59 14.77 0.61 11.55
N ILE A 60 14.15 -0.43 10.97
CA ILE A 60 13.77 -1.64 11.71
C ILE A 60 14.96 -2.60 11.70
N SER A 61 15.45 -2.97 12.89
CA SER A 61 16.44 -4.02 13.04
C SER A 61 15.77 -5.38 13.26
N PHE A 62 16.18 -6.35 12.44
CA PHE A 62 15.91 -7.78 12.63
C PHE A 62 17.23 -8.47 12.96
N GLU A 63 17.32 -9.10 14.12
CA GLU A 63 18.53 -9.80 14.55
C GLU A 63 18.49 -11.24 14.04
N HIS A 64 19.43 -11.59 13.16
CA HIS A 64 19.69 -12.97 12.71
C HIS A 64 18.58 -13.69 11.92
N SER A 65 17.50 -13.01 11.55
CA SER A 65 16.41 -13.56 10.74
C SER A 65 16.32 -12.89 9.36
N MET A 66 15.69 -13.60 8.42
CA MET A 66 15.41 -13.11 7.08
C MET A 66 13.92 -12.77 7.00
N VAL A 67 13.61 -11.48 6.91
CA VAL A 67 12.28 -10.96 6.62
C VAL A 67 12.27 -10.40 5.20
N LEU A 68 11.32 -10.85 4.39
CA LEU A 68 11.10 -10.41 3.03
C LEU A 68 9.77 -9.65 2.96
N LEU A 69 9.82 -8.44 2.43
CA LEU A 69 8.65 -7.62 2.14
C LEU A 69 8.49 -7.46 0.63
N THR A 70 7.30 -7.77 0.10
CA THR A 70 6.90 -7.39 -1.25
C THR A 70 5.88 -6.27 -1.18
N VAL A 71 6.13 -5.19 -1.92
CA VAL A 71 5.29 -3.99 -1.93
C VAL A 71 4.75 -3.78 -3.33
N TYR A 72 3.43 -3.75 -3.45
CA TYR A 72 2.75 -3.40 -4.69
C TYR A 72 1.73 -2.30 -4.43
N VAL A 73 2.07 -1.07 -4.80
CA VAL A 73 1.22 0.11 -4.58
C VAL A 73 0.84 0.21 -3.10
N ASP A 74 -0.39 -0.19 -2.75
CA ASP A 74 -0.96 -0.12 -1.40
C ASP A 74 -0.91 -1.47 -0.66
N ASP A 75 -0.63 -2.57 -1.36
CA ASP A 75 -0.57 -3.92 -0.80
C ASP A 75 0.86 -4.27 -0.37
N ILE A 76 1.00 -4.76 0.85
CA ILE A 76 2.26 -5.27 1.41
C ILE A 76 2.06 -6.74 1.81
N THR A 77 2.97 -7.60 1.37
CA THR A 77 3.04 -8.99 1.84
C THR A 77 4.37 -9.22 2.52
N ILE A 78 4.33 -9.91 3.66
CA ILE A 78 5.49 -10.17 4.52
C ILE A 78 5.67 -11.68 4.61
N THR A 79 6.91 -12.15 4.46
CA THR A 79 7.30 -13.53 4.70
C THR A 79 8.69 -13.59 5.30
N GLY A 80 9.12 -14.75 5.77
CA GLY A 80 10.41 -14.89 6.44
C GLY A 80 10.62 -16.28 7.03
N ASN A 81 11.77 -16.46 7.68
CA ASN A 81 12.14 -17.71 8.32
C ASN A 81 11.83 -17.76 9.83
N ASN A 82 11.38 -16.66 10.42
CA ASN A 82 10.98 -16.55 11.82
C ASN A 82 9.63 -15.83 11.90
N ASN A 83 8.62 -16.48 12.48
CA ASN A 83 7.28 -15.91 12.62
C ASN A 83 7.25 -14.71 13.57
N ASP A 84 8.05 -14.72 14.65
CA ASP A 84 8.08 -13.63 15.63
C ASP A 84 8.59 -12.33 14.97
N ASP A 85 9.58 -12.44 14.07
CA ASP A 85 10.10 -11.30 13.33
C ASP A 85 9.14 -10.82 12.23
N ILE A 86 8.37 -11.71 11.61
CA ILE A 86 7.29 -11.36 10.68
C ILE A 86 6.20 -10.58 11.41
N GLU A 87 5.77 -11.06 12.58
CA GLU A 87 4.76 -10.39 13.41
C GLU A 87 5.27 -9.03 13.90
N LYS A 88 6.52 -8.96 14.38
CA LYS A 88 7.17 -7.69 14.75
C LYS A 88 7.19 -6.70 13.58
N ALA A 89 7.56 -7.14 12.38
CA ALA A 89 7.55 -6.28 11.19
C ALA A 89 6.16 -5.75 10.88
N CYS A 90 5.15 -6.63 10.95
CA CYS A 90 3.75 -6.29 10.73
C CYS A 90 3.26 -5.25 11.74
N ASP A 91 3.58 -5.43 13.03
CA ASP A 91 3.18 -4.51 14.09
C ASP A 91 3.87 -3.15 13.99
N GLU A 92 5.16 -3.10 13.67
CA GLU A 92 5.86 -1.84 13.43
C GLU A 92 5.26 -1.07 12.24
N LEU A 93 4.92 -1.78 11.16
CA LEU A 93 4.24 -1.17 10.00
C LEU A 93 2.86 -0.61 10.37
N LYS A 94 2.04 -1.35 11.13
CA LYS A 94 0.72 -0.89 11.60
C LYS A 94 0.80 0.29 12.56
N LYS A 95 1.84 0.36 13.40
CA LYS A 95 2.07 1.51 14.29
C LYS A 95 2.38 2.77 13.49
N ARG A 96 3.14 2.63 12.40
CA ARG A 96 3.61 3.76 11.60
C ARG A 96 2.62 4.23 10.55
N PHE A 97 1.90 3.30 9.93
CA PHE A 97 1.03 3.53 8.78
C PHE A 97 -0.39 3.03 9.07
N GLU A 98 -1.39 3.75 8.54
CA GLU A 98 -2.78 3.33 8.62
C GLU A 98 -3.00 2.16 7.65
N MET A 99 -3.01 0.93 8.15
CA MET A 99 -3.17 -0.30 7.36
C MET A 99 -4.01 -1.34 8.11
N THR A 100 -4.56 -2.30 7.36
CA THR A 100 -5.37 -3.39 7.90
C THR A 100 -4.63 -4.71 7.73
N ASP A 101 -4.58 -5.51 8.79
CA ASP A 101 -4.10 -6.88 8.70
C ASP A 101 -5.15 -7.76 8.04
N LEU A 102 -4.78 -8.47 6.98
CA LEU A 102 -5.63 -9.45 6.32
C LEU A 102 -5.34 -10.89 6.78
N GLY A 103 -4.37 -11.08 7.67
CA GLY A 103 -3.91 -12.37 8.17
C GLY A 103 -3.08 -13.12 7.13
N GLN A 104 -3.21 -14.46 7.13
CA GLN A 104 -2.52 -15.32 6.19
C GLN A 104 -2.86 -14.95 4.74
N LEU A 105 -1.85 -14.94 3.87
CA LEU A 105 -1.99 -14.58 2.47
C LEU A 105 -3.03 -15.48 1.77
N LYS A 106 -4.14 -14.87 1.33
CA LYS A 106 -5.19 -15.53 0.52
C LYS A 106 -5.24 -15.04 -0.92
N SER A 107 -4.73 -13.84 -1.18
CA SER A 107 -4.72 -13.25 -2.53
C SER A 107 -3.60 -12.22 -2.64
N ILE A 108 -2.96 -12.16 -3.80
CA ILE A 108 -1.97 -11.13 -4.17
C ILE A 108 -2.11 -10.79 -5.65
N LEU A 109 -2.25 -9.52 -6.02
CA LEU A 109 -2.38 -9.08 -7.43
C LEU A 109 -3.49 -9.80 -8.22
N GLY A 110 -4.59 -10.16 -7.57
CA GLY A 110 -5.68 -10.91 -8.20
C GLY A 110 -5.41 -12.41 -8.38
N ILE A 111 -4.31 -12.93 -7.83
CA ILE A 111 -3.99 -14.35 -7.76
C ILE A 111 -4.42 -14.85 -6.38
N GLN A 112 -5.31 -15.84 -6.35
CA GLN A 112 -5.68 -16.55 -5.13
C GLN A 112 -4.55 -17.47 -4.71
N VAL A 113 -4.23 -17.48 -3.42
CA VAL A 113 -3.16 -18.26 -2.82
C VAL A 113 -3.73 -19.14 -1.72
N ASP A 114 -3.42 -20.44 -1.76
CA ASP A 114 -3.75 -21.41 -0.71
C ASP A 114 -2.45 -22.06 -0.22
N VAL A 115 -2.18 -21.94 1.08
CA VAL A 115 -0.97 -22.48 1.70
C VAL A 115 -1.36 -23.62 2.64
N LYS A 116 -0.97 -24.83 2.30
CA LYS A 116 -1.24 -26.05 3.08
C LYS A 116 0.05 -26.80 3.36
N GLY A 117 0.53 -26.69 4.60
CA GLY A 117 1.83 -27.24 5.00
C GLY A 117 2.95 -26.65 4.16
N HIS A 118 3.65 -27.49 3.40
CA HIS A 118 4.74 -27.09 2.51
C HIS A 118 4.31 -26.87 1.04
N VAL A 119 3.00 -26.87 0.78
CA VAL A 119 2.46 -26.69 -0.57
C VAL A 119 1.81 -25.32 -0.68
N VAL A 120 2.23 -24.56 -1.69
CA VAL A 120 1.59 -23.31 -2.10
C VAL A 120 0.89 -23.53 -3.43
N THR A 121 -0.42 -23.35 -3.43
CA THR A 121 -1.25 -23.40 -4.66
C THR A 121 -1.64 -21.98 -5.04
N MET A 122 -1.53 -21.67 -6.32
CA MET A 122 -1.91 -20.37 -6.89
C MET A 122 -2.95 -20.59 -7.98
N SER A 123 -4.03 -19.81 -7.97
CA SER A 123 -5.07 -19.87 -9.01
C SER A 123 -5.64 -18.50 -9.33
N GLN A 124 -6.19 -18.35 -10.53
CA GLN A 124 -6.98 -17.18 -10.93
C GLN A 124 -8.43 -17.57 -11.21
N GLN A 125 -8.93 -18.59 -10.52
CA GLN A 125 -10.28 -19.12 -10.73
C GLN A 125 -11.33 -18.00 -10.60
N GLY A 126 -11.23 -17.19 -9.54
CA GLY A 126 -12.17 -16.07 -9.36
C GLY A 126 -12.12 -15.02 -10.48
N TYR A 127 -10.95 -14.78 -11.09
CA TYR A 127 -10.87 -13.89 -12.26
C TYR A 127 -11.54 -14.50 -13.49
N VAL A 128 -11.35 -15.80 -13.71
CA VAL A 128 -12.01 -16.53 -14.81
C VAL A 128 -13.53 -16.52 -14.63
N GLU A 129 -14.03 -16.77 -13.42
CA GLU A 129 -15.47 -16.72 -13.09
C GLU A 129 -16.05 -15.32 -13.38
N VAL A 130 -15.36 -14.25 -12.95
CA VAL A 130 -15.77 -12.87 -13.25
C VAL A 130 -15.78 -12.58 -14.76
N LEU A 131 -14.84 -13.15 -15.53
CA LEU A 131 -14.84 -13.01 -16.98
C LEU A 131 -16.01 -13.77 -17.62
N LEU A 132 -16.27 -15.00 -17.20
CA LEU A 132 -17.40 -15.80 -17.71
C LEU A 132 -18.73 -15.07 -17.47
N ASP A 133 -18.95 -14.57 -16.25
CA ASP A 133 -20.13 -13.78 -15.90
C ASP A 133 -20.24 -12.52 -16.76
N LYS A 134 -19.12 -11.81 -16.99
CA LYS A 134 -19.09 -10.58 -17.80
C LYS A 134 -19.47 -10.82 -19.26
N PHE A 135 -19.12 -11.98 -19.80
CA PHE A 135 -19.36 -12.34 -21.20
C PHE A 135 -20.56 -13.29 -21.38
N ASN A 136 -21.33 -13.55 -20.32
CA ASN A 136 -22.47 -14.47 -20.30
C ASN A 136 -22.13 -15.88 -20.86
N MET A 137 -20.99 -16.44 -20.44
CA MET A 137 -20.53 -17.77 -20.84
C MET A 137 -20.76 -18.82 -19.76
#